data_AF-A0A7J6QDI2-F1
#
_entry.id   AF-A0A7J6QDI2-F1
#
_cell.length_a   1.000
_cell.length_b   1.000
_cell.length_c   1.000
_cell.angle_alpha   90.00
_cell.angle_beta   90.00
_cell.angle_gamma   90.00
#
_symmetry.space_group_name_H-M   'P 1'
#
loop_
_entity.id
_entity.type
_entity.pdbx_description
1 polymer ?
#
loop_
_entity_poly.entity_id
_entity_poly.type
_entity_poly.pdbx_seq_one_letter_code
_entity_poly.pdbx_strand_id
1 'polypeptide(L)'
;TDTELLAHLVADVRKQMGPDASWSVVVSCALANVTGTYGVVFMFEDEPDLLIGARKGSPLILGVGDGEYMLASDASAVVEYTKDVVYIRDGELVEIRRSGYRVRNMSVISERRMSVDEDIDHNPLVQLELSLEQIEKGGYPHFMLKEIMDQAKCLENSCRGRLYRLTEATGIAEDSISKKWGIRLGGLDVTLDGKDRTALETIADADRIIICACGTSWHSGLIGEYLIESLARINVEVEYASEF
;
A
#
# COMPACT_ATOMS: atom_id res chain seq x y z
N THR A 1 27.28 1.51 5.43
CA THR A 1 26.19 0.69 4.81
C THR A 1 25.79 1.30 3.48
N ASP A 2 24.95 0.67 2.68
CA ASP A 2 24.33 1.33 1.52
C ASP A 2 23.57 2.61 1.90
N THR A 3 22.89 2.62 3.07
CA THR A 3 22.24 3.81 3.62
C THR A 3 23.20 4.97 3.88
N GLU A 4 24.42 4.69 4.36
CA GLU A 4 25.45 5.71 4.61
C GLU A 4 25.85 6.46 3.33
N LEU A 5 25.86 5.76 2.18
CA LEU A 5 26.13 6.37 0.88
C LEU A 5 25.11 7.43 0.51
N LEU A 6 23.84 7.29 0.94
CA LEU A 6 22.81 8.30 0.68
C LEU A 6 23.10 9.60 1.42
N ALA A 7 23.55 9.52 2.68
CA ALA A 7 23.91 10.71 3.46
C ALA A 7 25.11 11.45 2.82
N HIS A 8 26.14 10.70 2.41
CA HIS A 8 27.29 11.29 1.71
C HIS A 8 26.93 11.86 0.34
N LEU A 9 26.08 11.18 -0.42
CA LEU A 9 25.62 11.65 -1.73
C LEU A 9 24.84 12.96 -1.62
N VAL A 10 23.93 13.07 -0.66
CA VAL A 10 23.20 14.33 -0.38
C VAL A 10 24.17 15.44 0.01
N ALA A 11 25.14 15.16 0.87
CA ALA A 11 26.16 16.13 1.27
C ALA A 11 27.05 16.59 0.10
N ASP A 12 27.40 15.70 -0.82
CA ASP A 12 28.23 16.04 -1.99
C ASP A 12 27.44 16.83 -3.04
N VAL A 13 26.16 16.50 -3.28
CA VAL A 13 25.27 17.30 -4.12
C VAL A 13 25.08 18.70 -3.52
N ARG A 14 24.93 18.82 -2.18
CA ARG A 14 24.86 20.11 -1.47
C ARG A 14 26.09 20.96 -1.74
N LYS A 15 27.30 20.39 -1.66
CA LYS A 15 28.56 21.11 -1.94
C LYS A 15 28.62 21.61 -3.39
N GLN A 16 28.13 20.83 -4.35
CA GLN A 16 28.13 21.20 -5.76
C GLN A 16 27.12 22.31 -6.09
N MET A 17 25.95 22.31 -5.45
CA MET A 17 24.91 23.32 -5.67
C MET A 17 25.13 24.62 -4.89
N GLY A 18 25.91 24.58 -3.81
CA GLY A 18 26.15 25.71 -2.93
C GLY A 18 25.14 25.83 -1.77
N PRO A 19 25.38 26.79 -0.86
CA PRO A 19 24.61 26.92 0.40
C PRO A 19 23.17 27.44 0.22
N ASP A 20 22.85 28.06 -0.92
CA ASP A 20 21.53 28.67 -1.14
C ASP A 20 20.49 27.69 -1.72
N ALA A 21 20.90 26.48 -2.12
CA ALA A 21 19.99 25.48 -2.68
C ALA A 21 19.02 24.96 -1.60
N SER A 22 17.74 24.75 -1.95
CA SER A 22 16.79 24.10 -1.04
C SER A 22 17.17 22.64 -0.80
N TRP A 23 17.07 22.15 0.44
CA TRP A 23 17.33 20.75 0.78
C TRP A 23 16.49 19.77 -0.03
N SER A 24 15.27 20.13 -0.42
CA SER A 24 14.43 19.27 -1.28
C SER A 24 14.95 19.13 -2.70
N VAL A 25 15.55 20.17 -3.25
CA VAL A 25 16.22 20.11 -4.56
C VAL A 25 17.48 19.25 -4.45
N VAL A 26 18.25 19.45 -3.39
CA VAL A 26 19.48 18.67 -3.13
C VAL A 26 19.15 17.19 -2.97
N VAL A 27 18.18 16.83 -2.13
CA VAL A 27 17.75 15.44 -1.92
C VAL A 27 17.18 14.84 -3.22
N SER A 28 16.33 15.57 -3.94
CA SER A 28 15.78 15.07 -5.22
C SER A 28 16.89 14.76 -6.23
N CYS A 29 17.86 15.67 -6.42
CA CYS A 29 18.97 15.46 -7.33
C CYS A 29 19.92 14.33 -6.87
N ALA A 30 20.14 14.18 -5.57
CA ALA A 30 20.89 13.04 -5.03
C ALA A 30 20.17 11.73 -5.37
N LEU A 31 18.88 11.63 -5.04
CA LEU A 31 18.09 10.42 -5.26
C LEU A 31 17.85 10.08 -6.74
N ALA A 32 17.93 11.05 -7.65
CA ALA A 32 17.91 10.81 -9.09
C ALA A 32 19.07 9.91 -9.57
N ASN A 33 20.18 9.88 -8.83
CA ASN A 33 21.33 9.01 -9.10
C ASN A 33 21.22 7.64 -8.41
N VAL A 34 20.18 7.40 -7.61
CA VAL A 34 20.02 6.18 -6.81
C VAL A 34 19.18 5.14 -7.55
N THR A 35 19.78 3.96 -7.71
CA THR A 35 19.12 2.78 -8.28
C THR A 35 18.69 1.82 -7.18
N GLY A 36 17.49 1.26 -7.30
CA GLY A 36 16.90 0.35 -6.31
C GLY A 36 15.65 0.93 -5.65
N THR A 37 15.31 0.37 -4.50
CA THR A 37 14.15 0.75 -3.70
C THR A 37 14.57 1.42 -2.39
N TYR A 38 13.85 2.46 -1.99
CA TYR A 38 14.09 3.18 -0.75
C TYR A 38 12.81 3.80 -0.19
N GLY A 39 12.75 3.90 1.13
CA GLY A 39 11.80 4.70 1.90
C GLY A 39 12.61 5.37 2.99
N VAL A 40 13.00 6.64 2.77
CA VAL A 40 14.02 7.32 3.57
C VAL A 40 13.52 8.63 4.11
N VAL A 41 14.04 9.02 5.27
CA VAL A 41 13.79 10.32 5.90
C VAL A 41 15.13 11.00 6.16
N PHE A 42 15.28 12.20 5.65
CA PHE A 42 16.44 13.05 5.87
C PHE A 42 16.13 14.11 6.93
N MET A 43 17.12 14.35 7.79
CA MET A 43 17.13 15.39 8.81
C MET A 43 18.41 16.19 8.67
N PHE A 44 18.33 17.50 8.95
CA PHE A 44 19.42 18.43 8.71
C PHE A 44 19.75 19.18 10.00
N GLU A 45 21.03 19.24 10.37
CA GLU A 45 21.48 19.92 11.58
C GLU A 45 21.28 21.44 11.50
N ASP A 46 21.45 22.00 10.30
CA ASP A 46 21.26 23.43 9.99
C ASP A 46 19.78 23.84 9.85
N GLU A 47 18.89 22.87 9.59
CA GLU A 47 17.44 23.08 9.52
C GLU A 47 16.66 22.03 10.33
N PRO A 48 16.70 22.09 11.67
CA PRO A 48 16.10 21.06 12.54
C PRO A 48 14.56 21.01 12.48
N ASP A 49 13.91 22.02 11.91
CA ASP A 49 12.46 22.04 11.68
C ASP A 49 12.05 21.35 10.37
N LEU A 50 13.00 20.91 9.54
CA LEU A 50 12.73 20.29 8.25
C LEU A 50 12.98 18.78 8.30
N LEU A 51 11.97 18.02 7.91
CA LEU A 51 12.11 16.62 7.54
C LEU A 51 11.81 16.46 6.05
N ILE A 52 12.58 15.62 5.38
CA ILE A 52 12.32 15.25 3.98
C ILE A 52 12.16 13.73 3.88
N GLY A 53 10.95 13.27 3.62
CA GLY A 53 10.66 11.88 3.28
C GLY A 53 10.72 11.66 1.77
N ALA A 54 11.24 10.53 1.31
CA ALA A 54 11.20 10.17 -0.11
C ALA A 54 10.98 8.67 -0.31
N ARG A 55 10.23 8.33 -1.36
CA ARG A 55 9.81 6.95 -1.64
C ARG A 55 10.11 6.50 -3.08
N LYS A 56 10.59 5.26 -3.18
CA LYS A 56 10.67 4.47 -4.42
C LYS A 56 10.60 2.98 -4.05
N GLY A 57 9.47 2.32 -4.29
CA GLY A 57 9.29 0.87 -4.08
C GLY A 57 9.17 0.39 -2.62
N SER A 58 9.68 1.13 -1.64
CA SER A 58 9.49 0.83 -0.21
C SER A 58 8.37 1.67 0.40
N PRO A 59 7.48 1.11 1.22
CA PRO A 59 6.40 1.87 1.86
C PRO A 59 6.90 3.07 2.67
N LEU A 60 6.20 4.19 2.52
CA LEU A 60 6.35 5.39 3.35
C LEU A 60 4.98 6.06 3.44
N ILE A 61 4.55 6.33 4.67
CA ILE A 61 3.28 6.99 4.97
C ILE A 61 3.52 8.21 5.87
N LEU A 62 2.66 9.21 5.71
CA LEU A 62 2.61 10.39 6.56
C LEU A 62 1.34 10.35 7.42
N GLY A 63 1.49 10.25 8.73
CA GLY A 63 0.43 10.54 9.69
C GLY A 63 0.25 12.03 9.89
N VAL A 64 -0.99 12.49 9.86
CA VAL A 64 -1.39 13.88 10.10
C VAL A 64 -2.20 13.93 11.39
N GLY A 65 -1.59 14.42 12.48
CA GLY A 65 -2.25 14.60 13.78
C GLY A 65 -2.68 16.05 14.02
N ASP A 66 -3.07 16.36 15.25
CA ASP A 66 -3.38 17.73 15.66
C ASP A 66 -2.09 18.53 15.92
N GLY A 67 -1.61 19.24 14.89
CA GLY A 67 -0.39 20.04 14.97
C GLY A 67 0.91 19.21 14.98
N GLU A 68 0.82 17.92 14.65
CA GLU A 68 1.96 17.01 14.55
C GLU A 68 1.93 16.17 13.27
N TYR A 69 3.12 15.76 12.84
CA TYR A 69 3.33 15.00 11.61
C TYR A 69 4.29 13.85 11.89
N MET A 70 3.99 12.66 11.36
CA MET A 70 4.75 11.44 11.61
C MET A 70 5.03 10.69 10.32
N LEU A 71 6.29 10.32 10.08
CA LEU A 71 6.64 9.44 8.98
C LEU A 71 6.88 8.02 9.50
N ALA A 72 6.29 7.04 8.82
CA ALA A 72 6.48 5.63 9.14
C ALA A 72 6.49 4.77 7.87
N SER A 73 7.03 3.56 7.97
CA SER A 73 6.91 2.55 6.91
C SER A 73 5.58 1.79 6.94
N ASP A 74 4.87 1.82 8.08
CA ASP A 74 3.61 1.08 8.28
C ASP A 74 2.59 1.89 9.08
N ALA A 75 1.31 1.70 8.76
CA ALA A 75 0.16 2.34 9.41
C ALA A 75 0.07 2.04 10.91
N SER A 76 0.51 0.85 11.35
CA SER A 76 0.46 0.46 12.76
C SER A 76 1.28 1.36 13.67
N ALA A 77 2.33 2.01 13.15
CA ALA A 77 3.18 2.91 13.92
C ALA A 77 2.56 4.30 14.10
N VAL A 78 1.52 4.63 13.32
CA VAL A 78 0.87 5.94 13.29
C VAL A 78 -0.51 5.91 13.94
N VAL A 79 -1.21 4.76 13.85
CA VAL A 79 -2.62 4.62 14.27
C VAL A 79 -2.89 4.93 15.75
N GLU A 80 -1.88 4.85 16.62
CA GLU A 80 -1.98 5.26 18.03
C GLU A 80 -2.13 6.78 18.21
N TYR A 81 -1.60 7.56 17.26
CA TYR A 81 -1.57 9.02 17.33
C TYR A 81 -2.60 9.66 16.40
N THR A 82 -2.77 9.12 15.20
CA THR A 82 -3.75 9.61 14.23
C THR A 82 -4.26 8.51 13.32
N LYS A 83 -5.52 8.64 12.91
CA LYS A 83 -6.12 7.80 11.86
C LYS A 83 -6.00 8.43 10.48
N ASP A 84 -5.64 9.70 10.41
CA ASP A 84 -5.55 10.45 9.17
C ASP A 84 -4.15 10.27 8.59
N VAL A 85 -4.06 9.58 7.45
CA VAL A 85 -2.79 9.29 6.79
C VAL A 85 -2.79 9.71 5.33
N VAL A 86 -1.61 10.08 4.86
CA VAL A 86 -1.32 10.34 3.45
C VAL A 86 -0.31 9.30 2.98
N TYR A 87 -0.70 8.50 2.00
CA TYR A 87 0.21 7.54 1.36
C TYR A 87 1.11 8.28 0.40
N ILE A 88 2.42 8.26 0.65
CA ILE A 88 3.41 8.79 -0.31
C ILE A 88 3.50 7.80 -1.47
N ARG A 89 3.47 8.27 -2.71
CA ARG A 89 3.58 7.40 -3.90
C ARG A 89 5.04 7.24 -4.32
N ASP A 90 5.27 6.27 -5.21
CA ASP A 90 6.59 6.07 -5.79
C ASP A 90 7.00 7.29 -6.64
N GLY A 91 8.24 7.74 -6.45
CA GLY A 91 8.75 8.92 -7.14
C GLY A 91 8.42 10.24 -6.43
N GLU A 92 7.72 10.20 -5.29
CA GLU A 92 7.38 11.39 -4.52
C GLU A 92 8.34 11.65 -3.35
N LEU A 93 8.40 12.93 -3.00
CA LEU A 93 9.11 13.51 -1.88
C LEU A 93 8.12 14.34 -1.06
N VAL A 94 8.19 14.21 0.26
CA VAL A 94 7.39 14.98 1.21
C VAL A 94 8.30 15.85 2.07
N GLU A 95 8.09 17.16 2.01
CA GLU A 95 8.68 18.12 2.94
C GLU A 95 7.74 18.29 4.12
N ILE A 96 8.25 18.18 5.34
CA ILE A 96 7.47 18.35 6.56
C ILE A 96 8.16 19.40 7.43
N ARG A 97 7.35 20.35 7.91
CA ARG A 97 7.70 21.34 8.93
C ARG A 97 6.60 21.37 9.98
N ARG A 98 6.85 22.02 11.12
CA ARG A 98 5.79 22.25 12.12
C ARG A 98 4.59 23.01 11.56
N SER A 99 4.82 23.89 10.57
CA SER A 99 3.76 24.67 9.94
C SER A 99 2.89 23.89 8.96
N GLY A 100 3.31 22.70 8.51
CA GLY A 100 2.65 21.97 7.44
C GLY A 100 3.56 21.01 6.69
N TYR A 101 2.97 20.26 5.77
CA TYR A 101 3.70 19.39 4.86
C TYR A 101 3.36 19.72 3.41
N ARG A 102 4.26 19.34 2.49
CA ARG A 102 4.05 19.43 1.03
C ARG A 102 4.59 18.19 0.36
N VAL A 103 3.77 17.55 -0.45
CA VAL A 103 4.16 16.40 -1.29
C VAL A 103 4.43 16.90 -2.69
N ARG A 104 5.50 16.40 -3.31
CA ARG A 104 5.93 16.78 -4.66
C ARG A 104 6.54 15.60 -5.38
N ASN A 105 6.44 15.57 -6.71
CA ASN A 105 7.16 14.59 -7.50
C ASN A 105 8.65 14.96 -7.62
N MET A 106 9.56 13.98 -7.46
CA MET A 106 11.00 14.19 -7.54
C MET A 106 11.44 14.65 -8.95
N SER A 107 10.80 14.16 -10.02
CA SER A 107 11.16 14.56 -11.40
C SER A 107 11.00 16.07 -11.62
N VAL A 108 9.87 16.62 -11.17
CA VAL A 108 9.52 18.04 -11.26
C VAL A 108 10.51 18.92 -10.49
N ILE A 109 10.95 18.46 -9.32
CA ILE A 109 11.93 19.19 -8.49
C ILE A 109 13.30 19.26 -9.19
N SER A 110 13.70 18.20 -9.89
CA SER A 110 15.04 18.11 -10.51
C SER A 110 15.18 18.93 -11.80
N GLU A 111 14.09 19.11 -12.56
CA GLU A 111 14.10 19.79 -13.86
C GLU A 111 13.93 21.31 -13.75
N ARG A 112 13.22 21.81 -12.73
CA ARG A 112 12.94 23.24 -12.56
C ARG A 112 13.84 23.86 -11.49
N ARG A 113 14.95 24.47 -11.93
CA ARG A 113 15.85 25.27 -11.09
C ARG A 113 15.25 26.56 -10.49
N MET A 114 13.92 26.80 -10.50
CA MET A 114 13.30 27.99 -9.88
C MET A 114 11.80 27.83 -9.54
N SER A 115 11.49 28.18 -8.27
CA SER A 115 10.32 28.94 -7.73
C SER A 115 8.86 28.62 -8.09
N VAL A 116 8.09 28.38 -7.01
CA VAL A 116 6.66 28.71 -6.73
C VAL A 116 5.56 27.73 -7.18
N ASP A 117 4.87 27.20 -6.16
CA ASP A 117 3.44 26.86 -6.05
C ASP A 117 2.71 26.25 -7.26
N GLU A 118 3.18 25.12 -7.76
CA GLU A 118 2.23 24.14 -8.29
C GLU A 118 2.07 23.08 -7.20
N ASP A 119 1.01 23.21 -6.39
CA ASP A 119 0.51 22.16 -5.51
C ASP A 119 0.14 20.96 -6.40
N ILE A 120 1.09 20.03 -6.52
CA ILE A 120 0.87 18.77 -7.20
C ILE A 120 -0.04 17.96 -6.27
N ASP A 121 -1.27 17.74 -6.74
CA ASP A 121 -2.22 16.70 -6.35
C ASP A 121 -1.97 16.17 -4.94
N HIS A 122 -2.57 16.83 -3.93
CA HIS A 122 -2.52 16.34 -2.56
C HIS A 122 -3.03 14.90 -2.56
N ASN A 123 -2.13 13.94 -2.34
CA ASN A 123 -2.54 12.57 -2.09
C ASN A 123 -3.65 12.62 -1.04
N PRO A 124 -4.80 11.98 -1.31
CA PRO A 124 -5.96 12.16 -0.47
C PRO A 124 -5.63 11.71 0.94
N LEU A 125 -6.09 12.48 1.92
CA LEU A 125 -6.06 12.09 3.31
C LEU A 125 -7.02 10.91 3.47
N VAL A 126 -6.47 9.76 3.85
CA VAL A 126 -7.18 8.50 4.04
C VAL A 126 -7.34 8.26 5.53
N GLN A 127 -8.56 7.93 5.96
CA GLN A 127 -8.78 7.45 7.32
C GLN A 127 -8.47 5.95 7.41
N LEU A 128 -7.59 5.57 8.33
CA LEU A 128 -7.31 4.18 8.65
C LEU A 128 -8.54 3.54 9.33
N GLU A 129 -9.02 2.44 8.75
CA GLU A 129 -10.07 1.60 9.36
C GLU A 129 -9.54 0.68 10.48
N LEU A 130 -8.23 0.67 10.70
CA LEU A 130 -7.59 -0.12 11.75
C LEU A 130 -8.02 0.38 13.14
N SER A 131 -8.50 -0.52 13.99
CA SER A 131 -8.70 -0.23 15.41
C SER A 131 -7.47 -0.64 16.22
N LEU A 132 -7.14 0.12 17.27
CA LEU A 132 -5.99 -0.17 18.14
C LEU A 132 -6.05 -1.58 18.74
N GLU A 133 -7.26 -2.05 19.06
CA GLU A 133 -7.52 -3.40 19.56
C GLU A 133 -7.05 -4.51 18.61
N GLN A 134 -7.00 -4.25 17.30
CA GLN A 134 -6.55 -5.23 16.31
C GLN A 134 -5.04 -5.45 16.34
N ILE A 135 -4.26 -4.42 16.71
CA ILE A 135 -2.80 -4.45 16.76
C ILE A 135 -2.25 -4.79 18.15
N GLU A 136 -3.12 -4.88 19.15
CA GLU A 136 -2.75 -5.28 20.51
C GLU A 136 -2.88 -6.79 20.73
N LYS A 137 -2.27 -7.30 21.81
CA LYS A 137 -2.38 -8.71 22.19
C LYS A 137 -3.76 -9.10 22.75
N GLY A 138 -4.65 -8.15 23.03
CA GLY A 138 -6.04 -8.43 23.43
C GLY A 138 -6.18 -9.38 24.63
N GLY A 139 -5.24 -9.32 25.59
CA GLY A 139 -5.22 -10.21 26.77
C GLY A 139 -4.53 -11.56 26.58
N TYR A 140 -4.06 -11.89 25.38
CA TYR A 140 -3.28 -13.10 25.12
C TYR A 140 -1.79 -12.93 25.45
N PRO A 141 -1.07 -13.99 25.86
CA PRO A 141 0.37 -13.94 26.11
C PRO A 141 1.22 -13.58 24.88
N HIS A 142 0.80 -14.03 23.68
CA HIS A 142 1.54 -13.88 22.42
C HIS A 142 0.60 -13.57 21.25
N PHE A 143 1.07 -12.78 20.28
CA PHE A 143 0.31 -12.44 19.06
C PHE A 143 -0.11 -13.68 18.27
N MET A 144 0.79 -14.65 18.09
CA MET A 144 0.47 -15.90 17.39
C MET A 144 -0.73 -16.63 18.02
N LEU A 145 -0.82 -16.67 19.36
CA LEU A 145 -1.96 -17.30 20.02
C LEU A 145 -3.25 -16.48 19.80
N LYS A 146 -3.19 -15.15 19.93
CA LYS A 146 -4.32 -14.27 19.59
C LYS A 146 -4.81 -14.54 18.17
N GLU A 147 -3.93 -14.52 17.19
CA GLU A 147 -4.25 -14.70 15.76
C GLU A 147 -4.85 -16.09 15.46
N ILE A 148 -4.36 -17.15 16.11
CA ILE A 148 -4.96 -18.49 16.02
C ILE A 148 -6.38 -18.47 16.58
N MET A 149 -6.60 -17.84 17.74
CA MET A 149 -7.93 -17.77 18.36
C MET A 149 -8.89 -16.84 17.61
N ASP A 150 -8.38 -15.82 16.92
CA ASP A 150 -9.15 -14.86 16.13
C ASP A 150 -9.63 -15.45 14.78
N GLN A 151 -9.14 -16.63 14.36
CA GLN A 151 -9.43 -17.22 13.03
C GLN A 151 -10.92 -17.30 12.70
N ALA A 152 -11.79 -17.65 13.67
CA ALA A 152 -13.23 -17.72 13.45
C ALA A 152 -13.83 -16.36 13.06
N LYS A 153 -13.41 -15.29 13.77
CA LYS A 153 -13.83 -13.91 13.49
C LYS A 153 -13.23 -13.42 12.18
N CYS A 154 -11.97 -13.78 11.88
CA CYS A 154 -11.33 -13.47 10.60
C CYS A 154 -12.08 -14.09 9.42
N LEU A 155 -12.55 -15.34 9.54
CA LEU A 155 -13.35 -16.00 8.52
C LEU A 155 -14.72 -15.31 8.36
N GLU A 156 -15.40 -14.99 9.45
CA GLU A 156 -16.68 -14.26 9.40
C GLU A 156 -16.52 -12.91 8.69
N ASN A 157 -15.50 -12.14 9.06
CA ASN A 157 -15.19 -10.85 8.44
C ASN A 157 -14.79 -11.00 6.96
N SER A 158 -14.06 -12.06 6.61
CA SER A 158 -13.71 -12.37 5.22
C SER A 158 -14.94 -12.73 4.37
N CYS A 159 -15.99 -13.26 4.98
CA CYS A 159 -17.25 -13.56 4.30
C CYS A 159 -18.28 -12.41 4.34
N ARG A 160 -18.10 -11.44 5.25
CA ARG A 160 -19.04 -10.33 5.50
C ARG A 160 -19.26 -9.52 4.23
N GLY A 161 -20.53 -9.32 3.87
CA GLY A 161 -20.94 -8.59 2.66
C GLY A 161 -20.67 -9.33 1.34
N ARG A 162 -20.05 -10.51 1.37
CA ARG A 162 -19.73 -11.33 0.18
C ARG A 162 -20.65 -12.53 0.01
N LEU A 163 -21.19 -13.07 1.11
CA LEU A 163 -22.18 -14.16 1.09
C LEU A 163 -23.59 -13.61 1.33
N TYR A 164 -24.54 -13.97 0.49
CA TYR A 164 -25.95 -13.59 0.66
C TYR A 164 -26.87 -14.78 0.41
N ARG A 165 -28.03 -14.79 1.08
CA ARG A 165 -29.01 -15.87 0.91
C ARG A 165 -29.79 -15.63 -0.38
N LEU A 166 -29.86 -16.66 -1.23
CA LEU A 166 -30.72 -16.63 -2.41
C LEU A 166 -32.18 -16.75 -1.95
N THR A 167 -33.02 -15.81 -2.35
CA THR A 167 -34.47 -15.79 -2.06
C THR A 167 -35.25 -15.61 -3.36
N GLU A 168 -36.56 -15.91 -3.37
CA GLU A 168 -37.43 -15.71 -4.54
C GLU A 168 -37.36 -14.28 -5.12
N ALA A 169 -37.07 -13.27 -4.28
CA ALA A 169 -36.89 -11.88 -4.68
C ALA A 169 -35.62 -11.61 -5.53
N THR A 170 -34.69 -12.58 -5.60
CA THR A 170 -33.48 -12.49 -6.44
C THR A 170 -33.70 -13.00 -7.87
N GLY A 171 -34.90 -13.49 -8.20
CA GLY A 171 -35.28 -13.85 -9.58
C GLY A 171 -34.69 -15.16 -10.11
N ILE A 172 -33.99 -15.94 -9.26
CA ILE A 172 -33.41 -17.24 -9.64
C ILE A 172 -34.40 -18.34 -9.21
N ALA A 173 -35.02 -19.00 -10.19
CA ALA A 173 -36.00 -20.06 -9.95
C ALA A 173 -35.38 -21.23 -9.16
N GLU A 174 -36.10 -21.71 -8.15
CA GLU A 174 -35.81 -22.91 -7.37
C GLU A 174 -35.94 -24.16 -8.25
N ASP A 175 -35.01 -24.37 -9.18
CA ASP A 175 -34.97 -25.63 -9.93
C ASP A 175 -33.53 -26.15 -10.03
N SER A 176 -33.04 -26.56 -8.87
CA SER A 176 -32.08 -27.66 -8.69
C SER A 176 -31.65 -27.67 -7.22
N ILE A 177 -31.65 -28.86 -6.64
CA ILE A 177 -31.19 -29.14 -5.29
C ILE A 177 -29.91 -28.33 -4.96
N SER A 178 -29.94 -27.56 -3.85
CA SER A 178 -28.81 -27.16 -2.98
C SER A 178 -28.17 -25.75 -3.00
N LYS A 179 -28.54 -24.79 -3.86
CA LYS A 179 -27.91 -23.44 -3.79
C LYS A 179 -28.72 -22.46 -2.91
N LYS A 180 -28.45 -22.47 -1.59
CA LYS A 180 -29.04 -21.53 -0.62
C LYS A 180 -28.34 -20.16 -0.57
N TRP A 181 -27.13 -20.06 -1.11
CA TRP A 181 -26.25 -18.90 -0.96
C TRP A 181 -25.67 -18.47 -2.31
N GLY A 182 -25.62 -17.17 -2.52
CA GLY A 182 -24.89 -16.50 -3.59
C GLY A 182 -23.62 -15.85 -3.05
N ILE A 183 -22.66 -15.63 -3.95
CA ILE A 183 -21.38 -14.99 -3.65
C ILE A 183 -21.30 -13.72 -4.51
N ARG A 184 -20.94 -12.58 -3.90
CA ARG A 184 -20.62 -11.35 -4.63
C ARG A 184 -19.27 -10.82 -4.16
N LEU A 185 -18.38 -10.59 -5.11
CA LEU A 185 -17.07 -10.01 -4.87
C LEU A 185 -17.05 -8.61 -5.47
N GLY A 186 -17.56 -7.61 -4.71
CA GLY A 186 -17.77 -6.26 -5.23
C GLY A 186 -16.52 -5.61 -5.83
N GLY A 187 -15.34 -5.92 -5.31
CA GLY A 187 -14.06 -5.43 -5.88
C GLY A 187 -13.70 -6.03 -7.24
N LEU A 188 -14.36 -7.11 -7.67
CA LEU A 188 -14.20 -7.72 -8.99
C LEU A 188 -15.38 -7.40 -9.94
N ASP A 189 -16.45 -6.82 -9.39
CA ASP A 189 -17.65 -6.36 -10.11
C ASP A 189 -17.47 -4.94 -10.67
N VAL A 190 -16.21 -4.54 -10.85
CA VAL A 190 -15.80 -3.25 -11.40
C VAL A 190 -15.46 -3.43 -12.87
N THR A 191 -16.01 -2.57 -13.71
CA THR A 191 -15.65 -2.48 -15.12
C THR A 191 -14.22 -2.01 -15.23
N LEU A 192 -13.39 -2.73 -15.99
CA LEU A 192 -12.03 -2.31 -16.25
C LEU A 192 -12.03 -1.15 -17.24
N ASP A 193 -11.23 -0.10 -16.98
CA ASP A 193 -11.17 1.09 -17.82
C ASP A 193 -10.99 0.72 -19.31
N GLY A 194 -11.93 1.17 -20.14
CA GLY A 194 -11.93 0.93 -21.58
C GLY A 194 -12.41 -0.45 -22.05
N LYS A 195 -13.05 -1.26 -21.19
CA LYS A 195 -13.63 -2.57 -21.55
C LYS A 195 -15.09 -2.68 -21.15
N ASP A 196 -15.92 -3.30 -21.99
CA ASP A 196 -17.35 -3.58 -21.70
C ASP A 196 -17.55 -4.81 -20.79
N ARG A 197 -16.54 -5.17 -19.98
CA ARG A 197 -16.57 -6.34 -19.10
C ARG A 197 -15.92 -6.07 -17.75
N THR A 198 -16.42 -6.75 -16.72
CA THR A 198 -15.91 -6.70 -15.35
C THR A 198 -14.57 -7.43 -15.22
N ALA A 199 -13.86 -7.17 -14.11
CA ALA A 199 -12.68 -7.93 -13.75
C ALA A 199 -13.01 -9.43 -13.58
N LEU A 200 -14.17 -9.74 -12.98
CA LEU A 200 -14.60 -11.13 -12.79
C LEU A 200 -14.83 -11.87 -14.11
N GLU A 201 -15.53 -11.25 -15.08
CA GLU A 201 -15.73 -11.83 -16.41
C GLU A 201 -14.40 -12.04 -17.13
N THR A 202 -13.46 -11.10 -16.99
CA THR A 202 -12.12 -11.24 -17.55
C THR A 202 -11.37 -12.44 -16.96
N ILE A 203 -11.50 -12.68 -15.65
CA ILE A 203 -10.87 -13.84 -14.98
C ILE A 203 -11.55 -15.15 -15.40
N ALA A 204 -12.88 -15.15 -15.53
CA ALA A 204 -13.64 -16.33 -15.91
C ALA A 204 -13.34 -16.81 -17.34
N ASP A 205 -13.03 -15.89 -18.25
CA ASP A 205 -12.65 -16.18 -19.64
C ASP A 205 -11.14 -16.46 -19.81
N ALA A 206 -10.36 -16.45 -18.73
CA ALA A 206 -8.92 -16.65 -18.85
C ALA A 206 -8.59 -18.10 -19.22
N ASP A 207 -7.69 -18.30 -20.20
CA ASP A 207 -7.20 -19.64 -20.56
C ASP A 207 -6.32 -20.25 -19.44
N ARG A 208 -5.70 -19.38 -18.63
CA ARG A 208 -4.80 -19.76 -17.53
C ARG A 208 -4.76 -18.66 -16.46
N ILE A 209 -4.68 -19.06 -15.20
CA ILE A 209 -4.41 -18.19 -14.06
C ILE A 209 -3.03 -18.53 -13.50
N ILE A 210 -2.22 -17.52 -13.18
CA ILE A 210 -0.94 -17.71 -12.50
C ILE A 210 -1.01 -17.01 -11.13
N ILE A 211 -0.66 -17.74 -10.08
CA ILE A 211 -0.61 -17.23 -8.70
C ILE A 211 0.86 -17.13 -8.27
N CYS A 212 1.38 -15.92 -8.11
CA CYS A 212 2.74 -15.70 -7.63
C CYS A 212 2.72 -15.35 -6.13
N ALA A 213 3.43 -16.14 -5.31
CA ALA A 213 3.48 -15.92 -3.86
C ALA A 213 4.77 -16.48 -3.23
N CYS A 214 4.99 -16.21 -1.94
CA CYS A 214 6.12 -16.75 -1.17
C CYS A 214 5.63 -17.34 0.17
N GLY A 215 6.36 -18.31 0.71
CA GLY A 215 6.14 -18.87 2.06
C GLY A 215 4.73 -19.42 2.27
N THR A 216 4.08 -19.03 3.38
CA THR A 216 2.73 -19.52 3.72
C THR A 216 1.67 -19.10 2.70
N SER A 217 1.80 -17.92 2.06
CA SER A 217 0.87 -17.49 1.01
C SER A 217 0.97 -18.37 -0.24
N TRP A 218 2.16 -18.89 -0.54
CA TRP A 218 2.35 -19.87 -1.63
C TRP A 218 1.66 -21.19 -1.31
N HIS A 219 1.74 -21.67 -0.05
CA HIS A 219 0.96 -22.85 0.36
C HIS A 219 -0.56 -22.65 0.24
N SER A 220 -1.08 -21.45 0.52
CA SER A 220 -2.48 -21.13 0.26
C SER A 220 -2.80 -21.13 -1.24
N GLY A 221 -1.86 -20.65 -2.08
CA GLY A 221 -1.94 -20.73 -3.54
C GLY A 221 -2.12 -22.14 -4.05
N LEU A 222 -1.34 -23.11 -3.56
CA LEU A 222 -1.47 -24.53 -3.93
C LEU A 222 -2.86 -25.12 -3.64
N ILE A 223 -3.48 -24.73 -2.52
CA ILE A 223 -4.85 -25.13 -2.21
C ILE A 223 -5.83 -24.45 -3.18
N GLY A 224 -5.59 -23.16 -3.46
CA GLY A 224 -6.37 -22.37 -4.40
C GLY A 224 -6.37 -22.94 -5.82
N GLU A 225 -5.21 -23.38 -6.31
CA GLU A 225 -5.03 -24.09 -7.58
C GLU A 225 -6.00 -25.26 -7.68
N TYR A 226 -5.91 -26.23 -6.76
CA TYR A 226 -6.80 -27.39 -6.74
C TYR A 226 -8.29 -27.02 -6.73
N LEU A 227 -8.68 -26.00 -5.96
CA LEU A 227 -10.07 -25.56 -5.87
C LEU A 227 -10.55 -24.88 -7.16
N ILE A 228 -9.76 -23.99 -7.74
CA ILE A 228 -10.13 -23.27 -8.95
C ILE A 228 -10.19 -24.23 -10.14
N GLU A 229 -9.21 -25.13 -10.29
CA GLU A 229 -9.21 -26.11 -11.37
C GLU A 229 -10.39 -27.08 -11.27
N SER A 230 -10.71 -27.54 -10.06
CA SER A 230 -11.80 -28.49 -9.85
C SER A 230 -13.19 -27.87 -10.03
N LEU A 231 -13.37 -26.60 -9.63
CA LEU A 231 -14.66 -25.91 -9.64
C LEU A 231 -14.91 -25.12 -10.93
N ALA A 232 -13.91 -24.38 -11.41
CA ALA A 232 -14.03 -23.47 -12.54
C ALA A 232 -13.45 -24.04 -13.85
N ARG A 233 -12.67 -25.14 -13.79
CA ARG A 233 -12.04 -25.77 -14.97
C ARG A 233 -11.08 -24.86 -15.74
N ILE A 234 -10.51 -23.87 -15.06
CA ILE A 234 -9.48 -22.99 -15.58
C ILE A 234 -8.13 -23.54 -15.10
N ASN A 235 -7.14 -23.66 -16.00
CA ASN A 235 -5.79 -24.09 -15.64
C ASN A 235 -5.14 -23.08 -14.70
N VAL A 236 -4.54 -23.55 -13.59
CA VAL A 236 -3.89 -22.68 -12.61
C VAL A 236 -2.45 -23.13 -12.35
N GLU A 237 -1.51 -22.20 -12.34
CA GLU A 237 -0.10 -22.45 -11.97
C GLU A 237 0.26 -21.59 -10.75
N VAL A 238 0.98 -22.16 -9.78
CA VAL A 238 1.42 -21.45 -8.56
C VAL A 238 2.94 -21.37 -8.52
N GLU A 239 3.46 -20.16 -8.64
CA GLU A 239 4.89 -19.89 -8.81
C GLU A 239 5.47 -19.16 -7.60
N TYR A 240 6.75 -19.41 -7.31
CA TYR A 240 7.48 -18.62 -6.33
C TYR A 240 7.69 -17.21 -6.87
N ALA A 241 7.23 -16.19 -6.15
CA ALA A 241 7.30 -14.81 -6.65
C ALA A 241 8.74 -14.28 -6.84
N SER A 242 9.74 -14.91 -6.21
CA SER A 242 11.15 -14.59 -6.42
C SER A 242 11.75 -15.21 -7.70
N GLU A 243 11.08 -16.21 -8.28
CA GLU A 243 11.56 -16.95 -9.45
C GLU A 243 10.75 -16.65 -10.72
N PHE A 244 9.53 -16.12 -10.56
CA PHE A 244 8.64 -15.66 -11.62
C PHE A 244 9.12 -14.37 -12.29
#